data_AF-A0A4Q3E4X7-F1
#
_entry.id   AF-A0A4Q3E4X7-F1
#
_cell.length_a   1.000
_cell.length_b   1.000
_cell.length_c   1.000
_cell.angle_alpha   90.00
_cell.angle_beta   90.00
_cell.angle_gamma   90.00
#
_symmetry.space_group_name_H-M   'P 1'
#
loop_
_entity.id
_entity.type
_entity.pdbx_description
1 polymer ?
#
loop_
_entity_poly.entity_id
_entity_poly.type
_entity_poly.pdbx_seq_one_letter_code
_entity_poly.pdbx_strand_id
1 'polypeptide(L)'
;MTSIGEIAPPQNPDHAWVDDTFLLTSYQYDLQQPNSAGVDGLVPFIHQCGMYPGIDAAFQQGKQFWAPLVSENWDAANDQYSTVSLGMISNGPAFNRADVLMYQRTRDIGGGVFEITYVAYNYNSSYTTSPMGYVTDIAPWGGVRTSALPNLLLSKPDQTTILANQQYASPGTVLNTYDTGGWVAATVDPTKQNSYTMAMVFGSQNPSSTEKLFLYGTTEAARSFTVESVVYRQPLPPGKAFYCRQYYVLGQLSAVLPKATHYQQYAQSGFLEFDETSATTIPLYLDKKNGQTILSDAGTTPAFYVYAEPVKNSKPLYLIYETKTKQYHATCDPYNTMPRYNVLNDPQGRKGVRPYDGSTQILKLYGFVMPSSAANAGLKHTAITSVLTDNTFFTGKGLYDPGVVVRTTPN
;
A
#
# COMPACT_ATOMS: atom_id res chain seq x y z
N MET A 1 -32.87 0.58 -12.58
CA MET A 1 -31.49 1.02 -12.41
C MET A 1 -31.27 1.24 -10.92
N THR A 2 -30.42 0.44 -10.29
CA THR A 2 -30.07 0.58 -8.88
C THR A 2 -29.34 1.90 -8.67
N SER A 3 -29.82 2.72 -7.74
CA SER A 3 -29.30 4.05 -7.40
C SER A 3 -27.91 4.06 -6.75
N ILE A 4 -27.23 2.90 -6.71
CA ILE A 4 -25.87 2.74 -6.19
C ILE A 4 -24.96 2.50 -7.41
N GLY A 5 -24.79 3.56 -8.21
CA GLY A 5 -23.98 3.54 -9.43
C GLY A 5 -22.60 4.18 -9.28
N GLU A 6 -22.40 5.09 -8.32
CA GLU A 6 -21.15 5.84 -8.22
C GLU A 6 -20.81 6.16 -6.75
N ILE A 7 -20.29 5.18 -6.00
CA ILE A 7 -19.63 5.45 -4.72
C ILE A 7 -18.22 6.04 -4.96
N ALA A 8 -17.64 5.82 -6.15
CA ALA A 8 -16.34 6.38 -6.53
C ALA A 8 -16.49 7.85 -6.96
N PRO A 9 -15.78 8.83 -6.35
CA PRO A 9 -15.84 10.28 -6.64
C PRO A 9 -15.62 10.68 -8.11
N PRO A 10 -16.06 11.89 -8.50
CA PRO A 10 -15.86 12.42 -9.84
C PRO A 10 -14.36 12.61 -10.11
N GLN A 11 -13.93 12.13 -11.26
CA GLN A 11 -12.53 12.04 -11.63
C GLN A 11 -12.06 13.38 -12.21
N ASN A 12 -11.11 14.05 -11.56
CA ASN A 12 -10.34 15.10 -12.22
C ASN A 12 -9.22 14.41 -13.04
N PRO A 13 -9.03 14.77 -14.34
CA PRO A 13 -7.86 14.38 -15.14
C PRO A 13 -6.51 14.42 -14.40
N ASP A 14 -6.33 15.36 -13.47
CA ASP A 14 -5.08 15.59 -12.76
C ASP A 14 -4.80 14.61 -11.61
N HIS A 15 -5.81 13.91 -11.10
CA HIS A 15 -5.70 13.04 -9.92
C HIS A 15 -6.57 11.77 -10.02
N ALA A 16 -6.95 11.37 -11.23
CA ALA A 16 -7.95 10.33 -11.41
C ALA A 16 -7.54 9.06 -10.63
N TRP A 17 -8.41 8.65 -9.71
CA TRP A 17 -8.34 7.47 -8.86
C TRP A 17 -7.15 7.38 -7.89
N VAL A 18 -6.34 8.44 -7.73
CA VAL A 18 -5.17 8.42 -6.84
C VAL A 18 -5.51 8.82 -5.40
N ASP A 19 -6.44 9.76 -5.19
CA ASP A 19 -6.90 10.20 -3.85
C ASP A 19 -8.38 9.91 -3.57
N ASP A 20 -9.01 9.22 -4.51
CA ASP A 20 -10.44 9.24 -4.72
C ASP A 20 -10.97 7.80 -4.82
N THR A 21 -10.27 6.88 -4.14
CA THR A 21 -10.57 5.46 -4.01
C THR A 21 -10.24 4.98 -2.60
N PHE A 22 -10.70 3.77 -2.25
CA PHE A 22 -10.25 3.10 -1.04
C PHE A 22 -8.88 2.47 -1.27
N LEU A 23 -7.87 2.97 -0.57
CA LEU A 23 -6.48 2.60 -0.80
C LEU A 23 -5.65 2.81 0.47
N LEU A 24 -4.44 2.26 0.48
CA LEU A 24 -3.43 2.55 1.49
C LEU A 24 -2.50 3.66 1.01
N THR A 25 -2.30 4.67 1.85
CA THR A 25 -1.17 5.61 1.69
C THR A 25 -0.14 5.40 2.79
N SER A 26 1.09 5.78 2.47
CA SER A 26 2.20 5.83 3.42
C SER A 26 2.92 7.16 3.28
N TYR A 27 3.08 7.89 4.37
CA TYR A 27 3.91 9.10 4.44
C TYR A 27 5.16 8.80 5.27
N GLN A 28 6.32 8.73 4.64
CA GLN A 28 7.59 8.45 5.33
C GLN A 28 8.35 9.75 5.59
N TYR A 29 8.32 10.26 6.82
CA TYR A 29 8.93 11.54 7.16
C TYR A 29 10.43 11.60 6.86
N ASP A 30 11.10 10.45 6.89
CA ASP A 30 12.53 10.31 6.58
C ASP A 30 12.89 10.61 5.11
N LEU A 31 11.91 10.46 4.21
CA LEU A 31 12.07 10.80 2.80
C LEU A 31 12.00 12.31 2.56
N GLN A 32 11.50 13.07 3.54
CA GLN A 32 11.41 14.52 3.47
C GLN A 32 12.80 15.12 3.73
N GLN A 33 13.41 15.72 2.72
CA GLN A 33 14.66 16.44 2.91
C GLN A 33 14.38 17.84 3.45
N PRO A 34 14.89 18.19 4.66
CA PRO A 34 14.82 19.56 5.17
C PRO A 34 15.48 20.50 4.17
N ASN A 35 14.84 21.64 3.88
CA ASN A 35 15.33 22.68 2.96
C ASN A 35 15.21 22.40 1.44
N SER A 36 14.39 21.43 1.02
CA SER A 36 14.09 21.18 -0.41
C SER A 36 12.69 21.63 -0.82
N ALA A 37 12.16 22.71 -0.22
CA ALA A 37 10.84 23.24 -0.58
C ALA A 37 10.78 23.55 -2.08
N GLY A 38 9.80 23.00 -2.80
CA GLY A 38 9.64 23.16 -4.25
C GLY A 38 10.38 22.14 -5.12
N VAL A 39 11.00 21.10 -4.53
CA VAL A 39 11.55 19.97 -5.30
C VAL A 39 10.53 18.85 -5.40
N ASP A 40 10.00 18.64 -6.60
CA ASP A 40 8.87 17.74 -6.81
C ASP A 40 9.24 16.26 -6.59
N GLY A 41 10.44 15.79 -6.97
CA GLY A 41 10.79 14.36 -6.86
C GLY A 41 11.31 13.87 -5.50
N LEU A 42 11.10 14.65 -4.43
CA LEU A 42 11.50 14.32 -3.05
C LEU A 42 10.31 14.20 -2.09
N VAL A 43 9.13 13.92 -2.64
CA VAL A 43 7.92 13.80 -1.84
C VAL A 43 7.97 12.51 -0.99
N PRO A 44 7.62 12.59 0.31
CA PRO A 44 7.60 11.43 1.22
C PRO A 44 6.34 10.56 1.10
N PHE A 45 5.42 10.93 0.20
CA PHE A 45 4.11 10.33 0.07
C PHE A 45 4.09 9.21 -0.97
N ILE A 46 3.60 8.05 -0.53
CA ILE A 46 3.56 6.81 -1.29
C ILE A 46 2.11 6.35 -1.39
N HIS A 47 1.65 6.03 -2.59
CA HIS A 47 0.29 5.53 -2.82
C HIS A 47 0.27 4.07 -3.26
N GLN A 48 -0.76 3.35 -2.83
CA GLN A 48 -1.06 1.99 -3.31
C GLN A 48 -1.63 1.97 -4.73
N CYS A 49 -2.25 3.07 -5.17
CA CYS A 49 -3.00 3.15 -6.41
C CYS A 49 -2.16 3.67 -7.59
N GLY A 50 -1.20 4.58 -7.40
CA GLY A 50 -0.44 5.15 -8.52
C GLY A 50 0.20 6.52 -8.25
N MET A 51 0.50 7.24 -9.33
CA MET A 51 1.19 8.54 -9.28
C MET A 51 0.29 9.64 -9.84
N TYR A 52 0.45 10.87 -9.35
CA TYR A 52 -0.22 12.04 -9.93
C TYR A 52 0.39 12.39 -11.30
N PRO A 53 -0.43 12.51 -12.36
CA PRO A 53 0.04 12.91 -13.69
C PRO A 53 0.43 14.38 -13.80
N GLY A 54 -0.11 15.26 -12.95
CA GLY A 54 -0.07 16.73 -13.15
C GLY A 54 1.27 17.43 -12.92
N ILE A 55 2.30 16.73 -12.42
CA ILE A 55 3.56 17.36 -11.98
C ILE A 55 4.69 17.23 -13.00
N ASP A 56 4.82 16.09 -13.69
CA ASP A 56 5.86 15.88 -14.71
C ASP A 56 5.30 16.15 -16.10
N ALA A 57 5.81 17.16 -16.80
CA ALA A 57 5.40 17.43 -18.18
C ALA A 57 5.70 16.28 -19.16
N ALA A 58 6.65 15.38 -18.83
CA ALA A 58 6.90 14.17 -19.60
C ALA A 58 5.85 13.07 -19.34
N PHE A 59 5.10 13.18 -18.25
CA PHE A 59 3.90 12.39 -18.04
C PHE A 59 2.86 12.88 -19.04
N GLN A 60 2.42 11.99 -19.94
CA GLN A 60 1.50 12.38 -21.00
C GLN A 60 0.19 12.88 -20.38
N GLN A 61 -0.12 14.17 -20.56
CA GLN A 61 -1.36 14.77 -20.07
C GLN A 61 -2.56 13.91 -20.50
N GLY A 62 -3.41 13.55 -19.53
CA GLY A 62 -4.58 12.71 -19.74
C GLY A 62 -4.33 11.19 -19.69
N LYS A 63 -3.10 10.72 -19.45
CA LYS A 63 -2.84 9.33 -19.08
C LYS A 63 -2.83 9.17 -17.57
N GLN A 64 -3.02 7.95 -17.09
CA GLN A 64 -2.88 7.58 -15.68
C GLN A 64 -1.81 6.50 -15.57
N PHE A 65 -1.11 6.48 -14.44
CA PHE A 65 -0.15 5.43 -14.12
C PHE A 65 -0.55 4.79 -12.81
N TRP A 66 -1.03 3.55 -12.92
CA TRP A 66 -1.39 2.73 -11.79
C TRP A 66 -0.15 2.07 -11.20
N ALA A 67 -0.13 1.95 -9.88
CA ALA A 67 0.83 1.14 -9.17
C ALA A 67 0.82 -0.29 -9.73
N PRO A 68 1.99 -0.91 -9.96
CA PRO A 68 2.04 -2.30 -10.40
C PRO A 68 1.39 -3.23 -9.35
N LEU A 69 0.35 -3.95 -9.79
CA LEU A 69 -0.20 -5.09 -9.05
C LEU A 69 0.75 -6.28 -9.25
N VAL A 70 1.50 -6.63 -8.21
CA VAL A 70 2.55 -7.65 -8.29
C VAL A 70 2.09 -9.03 -7.80
N SER A 71 0.95 -9.11 -7.11
CA SER A 71 0.30 -10.35 -6.74
C SER A 71 -1.18 -10.10 -6.43
N GLU A 72 -2.02 -11.09 -6.73
CA GLU A 72 -3.44 -11.11 -6.38
C GLU A 72 -3.91 -12.54 -6.12
N ASN A 73 -4.97 -12.70 -5.32
CA ASN A 73 -5.59 -13.98 -5.08
C ASN A 73 -7.07 -13.84 -4.74
N TRP A 74 -7.90 -14.70 -5.35
CA TRP A 74 -9.29 -14.90 -4.97
C TRP A 74 -9.44 -16.16 -4.14
N ASP A 75 -9.94 -16.02 -2.91
CA ASP A 75 -10.29 -17.12 -2.03
C ASP A 75 -11.82 -17.23 -1.93
N ALA A 76 -12.37 -18.10 -2.78
CA ALA A 76 -13.80 -18.34 -2.88
C ALA A 76 -14.41 -18.92 -1.58
N ALA A 77 -13.62 -19.64 -0.77
CA ALA A 77 -14.14 -20.26 0.45
C ALA A 77 -14.39 -19.23 1.56
N ASN A 78 -13.67 -18.10 1.51
CA ASN A 78 -13.77 -17.03 2.49
C ASN A 78 -14.42 -15.75 1.94
N ASP A 79 -14.84 -15.74 0.67
CA ASP A 79 -15.38 -14.57 -0.04
C ASP A 79 -14.42 -13.37 0.03
N GLN A 80 -13.16 -13.64 -0.34
CA GLN A 80 -12.04 -12.75 -0.07
C GLN A 80 -11.17 -12.53 -1.31
N TYR A 81 -10.87 -11.26 -1.57
CA TYR A 81 -9.92 -10.84 -2.59
C TYR A 81 -8.71 -10.16 -1.93
N SER A 82 -7.51 -10.61 -2.28
CA SER A 82 -6.25 -10.08 -1.79
C SER A 82 -5.42 -9.53 -2.93
N THR A 83 -4.80 -8.37 -2.73
CA THR A 83 -3.88 -7.73 -3.67
C THR A 83 -2.60 -7.29 -2.97
N VAL A 84 -1.52 -7.26 -3.74
CA VAL A 84 -0.24 -6.69 -3.36
C VAL A 84 0.21 -5.74 -4.46
N SER A 85 0.33 -4.46 -4.13
CA SER A 85 0.84 -3.45 -5.04
C SER A 85 2.22 -2.98 -4.61
N LEU A 86 3.06 -2.66 -5.57
CA LEU A 86 4.26 -1.87 -5.32
C LEU A 86 3.84 -0.42 -5.05
N GLY A 87 4.12 0.10 -3.85
CA GLY A 87 3.86 1.50 -3.54
C GLY A 87 4.57 2.43 -4.52
N MET A 88 3.93 3.54 -4.86
CA MET A 88 4.45 4.52 -5.81
C MET A 88 4.65 5.88 -5.14
N ILE A 89 5.82 6.49 -5.30
CA ILE A 89 6.00 7.90 -4.94
C ILE A 89 5.00 8.72 -5.75
N SER A 90 4.33 9.67 -5.11
CA SER A 90 3.19 10.36 -5.70
C SER A 90 3.50 11.16 -6.98
N ASN A 91 4.77 11.40 -7.31
CA ASN A 91 5.19 12.17 -8.48
C ASN A 91 6.56 11.71 -9.02
N GLY A 92 6.87 12.11 -10.26
CA GLY A 92 8.13 11.75 -10.92
C GLY A 92 8.79 12.95 -11.60
N PRO A 93 10.05 12.83 -12.06
CA PRO A 93 11.00 11.76 -11.74
C PRO A 93 11.33 11.73 -10.24
N ALA A 94 11.18 10.57 -9.60
CA ALA A 94 11.35 10.43 -8.16
C ALA A 94 12.79 10.04 -7.84
N PHE A 95 13.50 10.86 -7.08
CA PHE A 95 14.76 10.43 -6.46
C PHE A 95 14.48 9.48 -5.30
N ASN A 96 13.46 9.82 -4.50
CA ASN A 96 12.98 8.93 -3.48
C ASN A 96 12.42 7.66 -4.09
N ARG A 97 12.57 6.56 -3.36
CA ARG A 97 11.98 5.28 -3.69
C ARG A 97 10.91 4.97 -2.67
N ALA A 98 9.78 4.46 -3.16
CA ALA A 98 8.71 4.02 -2.28
C ALA A 98 9.15 2.81 -1.46
N ASP A 99 9.73 1.79 -2.12
CA ASP A 99 10.23 0.54 -1.50
C ASP A 99 9.37 0.02 -0.34
N VAL A 100 8.05 0.10 -0.53
CA VAL A 100 7.00 -0.39 0.37
C VAL A 100 6.08 -1.26 -0.45
N LEU A 101 5.83 -2.49 0.02
CA LEU A 101 4.75 -3.33 -0.51
C LEU A 101 3.48 -3.03 0.27
N MET A 102 2.39 -2.79 -0.47
CA MET A 102 1.10 -2.43 0.08
C MET A 102 0.09 -3.53 -0.22
N TYR A 103 -0.34 -4.21 0.82
CA TYR A 103 -1.32 -5.29 0.75
C TYR A 103 -2.69 -4.73 1.05
N GLN A 104 -3.69 -5.23 0.35
CA GLN A 104 -5.09 -5.07 0.72
C GLN A 104 -5.78 -6.42 0.61
N ARG A 105 -6.55 -6.75 1.65
CA ARG A 105 -7.40 -7.92 1.69
C ARG A 105 -8.81 -7.47 2.03
N THR A 106 -9.72 -7.64 1.09
CA THR A 106 -11.14 -7.33 1.25
C THR A 106 -11.91 -8.63 1.36
N ARG A 107 -12.72 -8.78 2.42
CA ARG A 107 -13.53 -9.95 2.68
C ARG A 107 -14.97 -9.54 2.94
N ASP A 108 -15.92 -10.13 2.21
CA ASP A 108 -17.34 -10.05 2.59
C ASP A 108 -17.59 -11.03 3.74
N ILE A 109 -18.06 -10.53 4.88
CA ILE A 109 -18.38 -11.36 6.04
C ILE A 109 -19.91 -11.51 6.24
N GLY A 110 -20.68 -11.09 5.24
CA GLY A 110 -22.13 -11.21 5.16
C GLY A 110 -22.87 -10.04 5.80
N GLY A 111 -24.16 -9.94 5.48
CA GLY A 111 -25.05 -8.94 6.07
C GLY A 111 -24.68 -7.50 5.75
N GLY A 112 -23.99 -7.26 4.62
CA GLY A 112 -23.54 -5.93 4.20
C GLY A 112 -22.31 -5.44 4.97
N VAL A 113 -21.48 -6.33 5.50
CA VAL A 113 -20.26 -5.98 6.21
C VAL A 113 -19.04 -6.50 5.45
N PHE A 114 -18.10 -5.61 5.17
CA PHE A 114 -16.81 -5.95 4.59
C PHE A 114 -15.70 -5.74 5.62
N GLU A 115 -14.84 -6.72 5.80
CA GLU A 115 -13.56 -6.55 6.50
C GLU A 115 -12.50 -6.15 5.47
N ILE A 116 -11.76 -5.08 5.74
CA ILE A 116 -10.59 -4.70 4.94
C ILE A 116 -9.36 -4.70 5.84
N THR A 117 -8.37 -5.51 5.49
CA THR A 117 -7.05 -5.52 6.14
C THR A 117 -6.01 -4.95 5.17
N TYR A 118 -5.30 -3.93 5.63
CA TYR A 118 -4.17 -3.35 4.94
C TYR A 118 -2.86 -3.76 5.60
N VAL A 119 -1.79 -3.96 4.82
CA VAL A 119 -0.43 -4.14 5.34
C VAL A 119 0.54 -3.26 4.56
N ALA A 120 1.39 -2.53 5.28
CA ALA A 120 2.56 -1.87 4.71
C ALA A 120 3.82 -2.63 5.14
N TYR A 121 4.56 -3.19 4.19
CA TYR A 121 5.88 -3.79 4.42
C TYR A 121 6.97 -2.87 3.89
N ASN A 122 7.75 -2.26 4.79
CA ASN A 122 8.86 -1.40 4.40
C ASN A 122 10.11 -2.25 4.19
N TYR A 123 10.64 -2.29 2.95
CA TYR A 123 11.90 -2.96 2.63
C TYR A 123 12.99 -1.98 2.16
N ASN A 124 12.75 -0.69 2.33
CA ASN A 124 13.64 0.39 1.95
C ASN A 124 14.87 0.46 2.86
N SER A 125 16.00 -0.07 2.42
CA SER A 125 17.26 0.02 3.16
C SER A 125 18.14 1.20 2.74
N SER A 126 17.65 2.11 1.89
CA SER A 126 18.47 3.23 1.40
C SER A 126 18.63 4.38 2.39
N TYR A 127 17.76 4.47 3.39
CA TYR A 127 17.73 5.60 4.34
C TYR A 127 18.17 5.14 5.73
N THR A 128 19.37 4.59 5.86
CA THR A 128 19.82 3.86 7.06
C THR A 128 19.97 4.68 8.35
N THR A 129 19.78 5.99 8.34
CA THR A 129 20.09 6.85 9.50
C THR A 129 19.26 8.13 9.54
N SER A 130 17.93 8.03 9.48
CA SER A 130 17.11 9.22 9.75
C SER A 130 17.12 9.57 11.24
N PRO A 131 17.31 10.85 11.62
CA PRO A 131 17.12 11.30 13.00
C PRO A 131 15.68 11.16 13.48
N MET A 132 14.71 11.00 12.57
CA MET A 132 13.30 10.77 12.89
C MET A 132 12.93 9.30 13.08
N GLY A 133 13.87 8.37 12.94
CA GLY A 133 13.66 6.97 13.33
C GLY A 133 12.58 6.23 12.55
N TYR A 134 12.42 6.49 11.24
CA TYR A 134 11.42 5.85 10.37
C TYR A 134 9.98 6.12 10.77
N VAL A 135 9.70 7.27 11.39
CA VAL A 135 8.32 7.71 11.63
C VAL A 135 7.59 7.74 10.29
N THR A 136 6.49 7.00 10.25
CA THR A 136 5.68 6.77 9.07
C THR A 136 4.21 6.88 9.46
N ASP A 137 3.44 7.62 8.66
CA ASP A 137 1.98 7.57 8.70
C ASP A 137 1.53 6.49 7.73
N ILE A 138 0.82 5.49 8.25
CA ILE A 138 0.16 4.46 7.44
C ILE A 138 -1.32 4.78 7.50
N ALA A 139 -1.93 5.09 6.36
CA ALA A 139 -3.26 5.66 6.34
C ALA A 139 -4.14 4.99 5.28
N PRO A 140 -5.03 4.06 5.68
CA PRO A 140 -6.20 3.74 4.90
C PRO A 140 -6.94 5.03 4.58
N TRP A 141 -7.05 5.29 3.30
CA TRP A 141 -7.62 6.49 2.72
C TRP A 141 -8.85 6.09 1.91
N GLY A 142 -9.90 6.88 2.02
CA GLY A 142 -11.13 6.65 1.29
C GLY A 142 -12.15 7.73 1.62
N GLY A 143 -13.41 7.38 1.46
CA GLY A 143 -14.50 8.31 1.68
C GLY A 143 -15.72 8.00 0.83
N VAL A 144 -16.60 9.00 0.71
CA VAL A 144 -17.86 8.88 -0.04
C VAL A 144 -18.07 10.08 -0.93
N ARG A 145 -18.92 9.92 -1.95
CA ARG A 145 -19.46 11.06 -2.66
C ARG A 145 -20.40 11.87 -1.77
N THR A 146 -20.08 13.15 -1.59
CA THR A 146 -20.96 14.09 -0.88
C THR A 146 -22.30 14.26 -1.60
N SER A 147 -22.35 14.08 -2.93
CA SER A 147 -23.61 14.10 -3.68
C SER A 147 -24.51 12.88 -3.45
N ALA A 148 -23.96 11.75 -2.99
CA ALA A 148 -24.70 10.52 -2.73
C ALA A 148 -25.00 10.33 -1.23
N LEU A 149 -24.01 10.59 -0.38
CA LEU A 149 -24.09 10.47 1.07
C LEU A 149 -23.65 11.82 1.72
N PRO A 150 -24.50 12.86 1.67
CA PRO A 150 -24.15 14.23 2.06
C PRO A 150 -23.98 14.46 3.57
N ASN A 151 -24.40 13.50 4.42
CA ASN A 151 -24.40 13.69 5.87
C ASN A 151 -23.44 12.72 6.53
N LEU A 152 -22.36 13.25 7.11
CA LEU A 152 -21.40 12.49 7.89
C LEU A 152 -21.80 12.50 9.37
N LEU A 153 -22.03 11.32 9.94
CA LEU A 153 -22.31 11.09 11.35
C LEU A 153 -21.05 10.58 12.04
N LEU A 154 -20.51 11.36 12.98
CA LEU A 154 -19.40 10.95 13.82
C LEU A 154 -19.94 10.35 15.12
N SER A 155 -19.47 9.15 15.47
CA SER A 155 -19.79 8.52 16.74
C SER A 155 -19.00 9.13 17.89
N LYS A 156 -19.67 9.33 19.03
CA LYS A 156 -19.08 9.74 20.30
C LYS A 156 -18.75 8.51 21.17
N PRO A 157 -17.91 8.66 22.21
CA PRO A 157 -17.61 7.56 23.13
C PRO A 157 -18.85 6.90 23.77
N ASP A 158 -19.91 7.69 24.01
CA ASP A 158 -21.20 7.21 24.53
C ASP A 158 -22.12 6.57 23.46
N GLN A 159 -21.60 6.35 22.24
CA GLN A 159 -22.28 5.80 21.07
C GLN A 159 -23.42 6.66 20.51
N THR A 160 -23.60 7.89 21.01
CA THR A 160 -24.42 8.89 20.32
C THR A 160 -23.69 9.44 19.09
N THR A 161 -24.41 10.11 18.20
CA THR A 161 -23.84 10.69 16.97
C THR A 161 -23.95 12.20 16.93
N ILE A 162 -23.00 12.86 16.26
CA ILE A 162 -23.11 14.25 15.82
C ILE A 162 -22.96 14.35 14.31
N LEU A 163 -23.59 15.37 13.73
CA LEU A 163 -23.35 15.74 12.34
C LEU A 163 -21.99 16.41 12.21
N ALA A 164 -21.13 15.88 11.35
CA ALA A 164 -19.73 16.24 11.19
C ALA A 164 -19.40 16.70 9.76
N ASN A 165 -20.29 17.48 9.15
CA ASN A 165 -20.09 18.06 7.83
C ASN A 165 -19.17 19.28 7.92
N GLN A 166 -17.86 19.03 7.92
CA GLN A 166 -16.83 20.08 7.95
C GLN A 166 -16.00 20.06 6.67
N GLN A 167 -15.47 21.22 6.28
CA GLN A 167 -14.54 21.31 5.15
C GLN A 167 -13.23 20.60 5.48
N TYR A 168 -12.73 19.76 4.57
CA TYR A 168 -11.46 19.06 4.76
C TYR A 168 -10.33 20.05 5.09
N ALA A 169 -9.45 19.65 6.03
CA ALA A 169 -8.36 20.45 6.57
C ALA A 169 -8.76 21.73 7.36
N SER A 170 -10.05 21.92 7.69
CA SER A 170 -10.45 22.96 8.65
C SER A 170 -10.11 22.56 10.10
N PRO A 171 -9.95 23.51 11.04
CA PRO A 171 -9.76 23.17 12.46
C PRO A 171 -10.85 22.21 12.96
N GLY A 172 -10.46 21.14 13.69
CA GLY A 172 -11.40 20.14 14.24
C GLY A 172 -11.72 18.95 13.33
N THR A 173 -11.07 18.85 12.16
CA THR A 173 -11.21 17.70 11.23
C THR A 173 -10.22 16.57 11.46
N VAL A 174 -9.30 16.75 12.41
CA VAL A 174 -8.35 15.74 12.87
C VAL A 174 -8.67 15.45 14.33
N LEU A 175 -8.98 14.20 14.63
CA LEU A 175 -9.38 13.75 15.95
C LEU A 175 -8.53 12.56 16.37
N ASN A 176 -8.29 12.38 17.66
CA ASN A 176 -7.84 11.07 18.11
C ASN A 176 -8.99 10.08 17.98
N THR A 177 -8.71 8.89 17.46
CA THR A 177 -9.74 7.84 17.32
C THR A 177 -10.33 7.41 18.67
N TYR A 178 -9.58 7.53 19.76
CA TYR A 178 -10.04 7.23 21.12
C TYR A 178 -10.93 8.31 21.74
N ASP A 179 -11.03 9.49 21.12
CA ASP A 179 -12.01 10.53 21.48
C ASP A 179 -13.35 10.33 20.75
N THR A 180 -13.50 9.23 20.00
CA THR A 180 -14.71 8.88 19.22
C THR A 180 -15.35 7.58 19.71
N GLY A 181 -16.49 7.21 19.13
CA GLY A 181 -17.13 5.91 19.33
C GLY A 181 -16.54 4.78 18.48
N GLY A 182 -15.47 5.03 17.72
CA GLY A 182 -14.74 4.04 16.92
C GLY A 182 -15.28 3.83 15.50
N TRP A 183 -16.19 4.67 15.04
CA TRP A 183 -16.74 4.62 13.68
C TRP A 183 -17.29 5.98 13.20
N VAL A 184 -17.42 6.12 11.89
CA VAL A 184 -18.10 7.23 11.22
C VAL A 184 -19.10 6.65 10.21
N ALA A 185 -20.20 7.34 9.93
CA ALA A 185 -21.20 6.88 8.98
C ALA A 185 -21.69 8.01 8.07
N ALA A 186 -21.55 7.84 6.75
CA ALA A 186 -22.14 8.73 5.77
C ALA A 186 -23.52 8.24 5.34
N THR A 187 -24.53 9.12 5.37
CA THR A 187 -25.93 8.79 5.11
C THR A 187 -26.64 9.82 4.22
N VAL A 188 -27.66 9.38 3.50
CA VAL A 188 -28.52 10.27 2.68
C VAL A 188 -29.28 11.27 3.56
N ASP A 189 -29.79 10.80 4.70
CA ASP A 189 -30.67 11.55 5.59
C ASP A 189 -30.56 10.97 7.01
N PRO A 190 -29.95 11.70 7.97
CA PRO A 190 -29.70 11.20 9.30
C PRO A 190 -30.97 11.09 10.16
N THR A 191 -32.10 11.62 9.70
CA THR A 191 -33.38 11.58 10.43
C THR A 191 -34.25 10.38 10.06
N LYS A 192 -33.88 9.62 9.01
CA LYS A 192 -34.67 8.51 8.47
C LYS A 192 -33.98 7.17 8.72
N GLN A 193 -34.64 6.28 9.45
CA GLN A 193 -34.11 4.96 9.81
C GLN A 193 -33.84 4.03 8.62
N ASN A 194 -34.54 4.23 7.50
CA ASN A 194 -34.38 3.47 6.25
C ASN A 194 -33.42 4.14 5.25
N SER A 195 -32.74 5.22 5.66
CA SER A 195 -31.80 5.96 4.81
C SER A 195 -30.61 5.10 4.43
N TYR A 196 -30.15 5.17 3.18
CA TYR A 196 -28.94 4.47 2.77
C TYR A 196 -27.73 5.05 3.50
N THR A 197 -26.89 4.18 4.04
CA THR A 197 -25.77 4.55 4.89
C THR A 197 -24.59 3.61 4.63
N MET A 198 -23.39 4.18 4.64
CA MET A 198 -22.12 3.46 4.71
C MET A 198 -21.40 3.91 5.97
N ALA A 199 -20.92 2.98 6.78
CA ALA A 199 -20.06 3.29 7.92
C ALA A 199 -18.65 2.75 7.72
N MET A 200 -17.64 3.55 8.06
CA MET A 200 -16.27 3.12 8.25
C MET A 200 -16.02 2.91 9.75
N VAL A 201 -15.60 1.71 10.10
CA VAL A 201 -15.39 1.26 11.49
C VAL A 201 -13.91 1.03 11.69
N PHE A 202 -13.33 1.83 12.56
CA PHE A 202 -11.89 1.88 12.77
C PHE A 202 -11.47 1.57 14.20
N GLY A 203 -12.41 1.47 15.14
CA GLY A 203 -12.16 1.13 16.54
C GLY A 203 -11.68 2.32 17.38
N SER A 204 -12.12 2.35 18.63
CA SER A 204 -11.83 3.40 19.62
C SER A 204 -10.67 3.08 20.55
N GLN A 205 -10.11 1.87 20.47
CA GLN A 205 -9.01 1.46 21.34
C GLN A 205 -7.71 2.17 20.95
N ASN A 206 -6.99 2.66 21.95
CA ASN A 206 -5.66 3.24 21.82
C ASN A 206 -4.59 2.13 21.98
N PRO A 207 -3.90 1.69 20.91
CA PRO A 207 -2.67 0.93 21.07
C PRO A 207 -1.60 1.86 21.65
N SER A 208 -1.19 1.65 22.91
CA SER A 208 -0.35 2.56 23.71
C SER A 208 0.99 3.02 23.10
N SER A 209 1.38 2.48 21.93
CA SER A 209 2.62 2.81 21.21
C SER A 209 2.42 3.43 19.82
N THR A 210 1.19 3.62 19.35
CA THR A 210 0.89 4.11 17.99
C THR A 210 -0.12 5.25 18.07
N GLU A 211 0.26 6.43 17.58
CA GLU A 211 -0.68 7.54 17.45
C GLU A 211 -1.70 7.19 16.35
N LYS A 212 -2.99 7.28 16.68
CA LYS A 212 -4.09 6.85 15.81
C LYS A 212 -5.11 7.96 15.64
N LEU A 213 -5.02 8.66 14.51
CA LEU A 213 -5.82 9.84 14.19
C LEU A 213 -6.91 9.48 13.19
N PHE A 214 -8.08 10.09 13.32
CA PHE A 214 -9.13 10.10 12.31
C PHE A 214 -9.17 11.47 11.64
N LEU A 215 -9.06 11.47 10.32
CA LEU A 215 -9.12 12.65 9.46
C LEU A 215 -10.38 12.56 8.62
N TYR A 216 -11.13 13.65 8.54
CA TYR A 216 -12.34 13.70 7.71
C TYR A 216 -12.62 15.07 7.13
N GLY A 217 -13.51 15.13 6.14
CA GLY A 217 -14.13 16.39 5.73
C GLY A 217 -14.46 16.43 4.24
N THR A 218 -15.35 17.33 3.89
CA THR A 218 -15.80 17.56 2.52
C THR A 218 -14.77 18.37 1.74
N THR A 219 -14.44 17.90 0.55
CA THR A 219 -13.64 18.63 -0.44
C THR A 219 -14.48 19.72 -1.10
N GLU A 220 -13.86 20.49 -2.00
CA GLU A 220 -14.54 21.44 -2.86
C GLU A 220 -15.60 20.78 -3.75
N ALA A 221 -16.60 21.57 -4.17
CA ALA A 221 -17.77 21.10 -4.90
C ALA A 221 -17.43 20.35 -6.19
N ALA A 222 -16.36 20.75 -6.89
CA ALA A 222 -15.90 20.09 -8.11
C ALA A 222 -15.47 18.63 -7.88
N ARG A 223 -14.85 18.35 -6.74
CA ARG A 223 -14.41 17.01 -6.34
C ARG A 223 -15.51 16.20 -5.64
N SER A 224 -16.53 16.83 -5.08
CA SER A 224 -17.75 16.17 -4.54
C SER A 224 -17.45 14.93 -3.66
N PHE A 225 -16.47 15.06 -2.76
CA PHE A 225 -15.98 13.95 -1.94
C PHE A 225 -15.94 14.33 -0.46
N THR A 226 -16.23 13.38 0.40
CA THR A 226 -15.98 13.47 1.84
C THR A 226 -14.88 12.50 2.16
N VAL A 227 -13.70 13.02 2.49
CA VAL A 227 -12.53 12.22 2.89
C VAL A 227 -12.82 11.58 4.24
N GLU A 228 -12.43 10.31 4.36
CA GLU A 228 -12.40 9.55 5.61
C GLU A 228 -11.08 8.77 5.63
N SER A 229 -10.22 9.04 6.61
CA SER A 229 -8.94 8.35 6.73
C SER A 229 -8.54 8.14 8.18
N VAL A 230 -7.89 7.01 8.46
CA VAL A 230 -7.35 6.70 9.78
C VAL A 230 -5.84 6.62 9.65
N VAL A 231 -5.14 7.57 10.25
CA VAL A 231 -3.68 7.64 10.22
C VAL A 231 -3.13 6.90 11.43
N TYR A 232 -2.29 5.90 11.18
CA TYR A 232 -1.46 5.23 12.18
C TYR A 232 -0.03 5.76 12.07
N ARG A 233 0.37 6.63 13.00
CA ARG A 233 1.73 7.18 13.06
C ARG A 233 2.61 6.39 14.02
N GLN A 234 3.69 5.82 13.48
CA GLN A 234 4.67 5.07 14.26
C GLN A 234 5.99 4.87 13.50
N PRO A 235 7.06 4.42 14.18
CA PRO A 235 8.26 3.92 13.52
C PRO A 235 8.00 2.65 12.69
N LEU A 236 8.22 2.71 11.38
CA LEU A 236 8.21 1.55 10.48
C LEU A 236 9.60 1.37 9.84
N PRO A 237 10.59 0.85 10.57
CA PRO A 237 11.93 0.64 10.03
C PRO A 237 11.95 -0.45 8.95
N PRO A 238 13.03 -0.52 8.15
CA PRO A 238 13.16 -1.50 7.09
C PRO A 238 13.12 -2.93 7.64
N GLY A 239 12.48 -3.84 6.90
CA GLY A 239 12.29 -5.22 7.30
C GLY A 239 11.11 -5.47 8.23
N LYS A 240 10.25 -4.48 8.48
CA LYS A 240 9.04 -4.62 9.30
C LYS A 240 7.77 -4.43 8.48
N ALA A 241 6.72 -5.14 8.88
CA ALA A 241 5.36 -4.96 8.38
C ALA A 241 4.44 -4.46 9.50
N PHE A 242 3.55 -3.53 9.15
CA PHE A 242 2.46 -3.10 10.01
C PHE A 242 1.13 -3.33 9.32
N TYR A 243 0.15 -3.84 10.05
CA TYR A 243 -1.19 -4.06 9.55
C TYR A 243 -2.20 -3.18 10.27
N CYS A 244 -3.29 -2.88 9.57
CA CYS A 244 -4.51 -2.37 10.18
C CYS A 244 -5.73 -3.02 9.52
N ARG A 245 -6.74 -3.30 10.34
CA ARG A 245 -8.01 -3.91 9.96
C ARG A 245 -9.13 -2.95 10.30
N GLN A 246 -9.98 -2.69 9.31
CA GLN A 246 -11.18 -1.88 9.41
C GLN A 246 -12.38 -2.66 8.89
N TYR A 247 -13.57 -2.18 9.22
CA TYR A 247 -14.81 -2.73 8.69
C TYR A 247 -15.62 -1.64 7.98
N TYR A 248 -16.25 -2.00 6.88
CA TYR A 248 -17.23 -1.16 6.21
C TYR A 248 -18.60 -1.81 6.32
N VAL A 249 -19.59 -1.04 6.75
CA VAL A 249 -20.96 -1.53 6.94
C VAL A 249 -21.89 -0.75 6.01
N LEU A 250 -22.59 -1.46 5.13
CA LEU A 250 -23.51 -0.90 4.16
C LEU A 250 -24.94 -1.35 4.43
N GLY A 251 -25.89 -0.45 4.28
CA GLY A 251 -27.31 -0.77 4.39
C GLY A 251 -28.17 0.41 4.78
N GLN A 252 -29.25 0.13 5.50
CA GLN A 252 -30.12 1.15 6.08
C GLN A 252 -29.53 1.66 7.40
N LEU A 253 -29.69 2.95 7.69
CA LEU A 253 -29.18 3.61 8.90
C LEU A 253 -29.45 2.81 10.18
N SER A 254 -30.70 2.37 10.38
CA SER A 254 -31.13 1.57 11.53
C SER A 254 -30.36 0.25 11.71
N ALA A 255 -29.91 -0.36 10.62
CA ALA A 255 -29.11 -1.59 10.65
C ALA A 255 -27.61 -1.31 10.70
N VAL A 256 -27.16 -0.19 10.15
CA VAL A 256 -25.74 0.17 10.04
C VAL A 256 -25.17 0.59 11.38
N LEU A 257 -25.82 1.49 12.13
CA LEU A 257 -25.24 2.02 13.38
C LEU A 257 -24.99 0.95 14.46
N PRO A 258 -25.94 0.01 14.72
CA PRO A 258 -25.71 -1.06 15.68
C PRO A 258 -24.58 -2.01 15.25
N LYS A 259 -24.47 -2.31 13.94
CA LYS A 259 -23.38 -3.12 13.41
C LYS A 259 -22.04 -2.39 13.54
N ALA A 260 -21.96 -1.10 13.20
CA ALA A 260 -20.75 -0.31 13.37
C ALA A 260 -20.27 -0.30 14.82
N THR A 261 -21.21 -0.14 15.76
CA THR A 261 -20.96 -0.24 17.21
C THR A 261 -20.48 -1.63 17.63
N HIS A 262 -21.03 -2.69 17.05
CA HIS A 262 -20.60 -4.06 17.32
C HIS A 262 -19.18 -4.34 16.78
N TYR A 263 -18.87 -3.86 15.57
CA TYR A 263 -17.62 -4.18 14.89
C TYR A 263 -16.41 -3.35 15.34
N GLN A 264 -16.61 -2.23 16.04
CA GLN A 264 -15.48 -1.39 16.49
C GLN A 264 -14.49 -2.12 17.39
N GLN A 265 -14.91 -3.17 18.11
CA GLN A 265 -14.01 -3.98 18.95
C GLN A 265 -13.10 -4.94 18.15
N TYR A 266 -13.45 -5.23 16.89
CA TYR A 266 -12.68 -6.13 16.03
C TYR A 266 -11.70 -5.37 15.12
N ALA A 267 -11.83 -4.05 15.02
CA ALA A 267 -10.87 -3.21 14.33
C ALA A 267 -9.55 -3.20 15.11
N GLN A 268 -8.47 -3.58 14.46
CA GLN A 268 -7.17 -3.87 15.08
C GLN A 268 -6.04 -3.33 14.23
N SER A 269 -4.90 -3.08 14.86
CA SER A 269 -3.66 -2.77 14.16
C SER A 269 -2.46 -3.22 14.98
N GLY A 270 -1.32 -3.39 14.32
CA GLY A 270 -0.10 -3.82 14.98
C GLY A 270 1.00 -4.21 14.01
N PHE A 271 2.14 -4.60 14.55
CA PHE A 271 3.22 -5.17 13.75
C PHE A 271 2.91 -6.63 13.42
N LEU A 272 3.24 -7.02 12.19
CA LEU A 272 3.33 -8.43 11.79
C LEU A 272 4.80 -8.83 11.81
N GLU A 273 5.08 -9.95 12.46
CA GLU A 273 6.40 -10.58 12.43
C GLU A 273 6.24 -12.02 11.96
N PHE A 274 7.05 -12.39 10.97
CA PHE A 274 7.12 -13.75 10.43
C PHE A 274 8.54 -14.26 10.62
N ASP A 275 8.66 -15.50 11.12
CA ASP A 275 9.93 -16.16 11.40
C ASP A 275 10.32 -17.12 10.27
N GLU A 276 11.61 -17.17 9.94
CA GLU A 276 12.12 -18.03 8.86
C GLU A 276 11.86 -19.52 9.09
N THR A 277 11.73 -19.99 10.33
CA THR A 277 11.53 -21.40 10.66
C THR A 277 10.08 -21.86 10.51
N SER A 278 9.13 -20.91 10.46
CA SER A 278 7.70 -21.20 10.38
C SER A 278 6.99 -20.57 9.17
N ALA A 279 7.66 -19.67 8.45
CA ALA A 279 7.09 -19.02 7.26
C ALA A 279 6.79 -20.04 6.15
N THR A 280 5.75 -19.80 5.37
CA THR A 280 5.44 -20.68 4.24
C THR A 280 6.49 -20.48 3.15
N THR A 281 6.94 -21.57 2.52
CA THR A 281 7.88 -21.50 1.40
C THR A 281 7.21 -21.81 0.07
N ILE A 282 7.53 -21.04 -0.97
CA ILE A 282 7.08 -21.23 -2.35
C ILE A 282 8.25 -21.84 -3.15
N PRO A 283 8.08 -23.02 -3.77
CA PRO A 283 9.08 -23.57 -4.67
C PRO A 283 9.13 -22.76 -5.97
N LEU A 284 10.34 -22.43 -6.43
CA LEU A 284 10.57 -21.85 -7.75
C LEU A 284 11.36 -22.81 -8.63
N TYR A 285 11.01 -22.86 -9.89
CA TYR A 285 11.55 -23.77 -10.90
C TYR A 285 12.28 -22.98 -11.99
N LEU A 286 13.26 -23.59 -12.64
CA LEU A 286 13.86 -23.04 -13.85
C LEU A 286 13.00 -23.39 -15.06
N ASP A 287 12.69 -22.40 -15.87
CA ASP A 287 11.98 -22.56 -17.15
C ASP A 287 12.65 -21.71 -18.25
N LYS A 288 12.19 -21.86 -19.49
CA LYS A 288 12.67 -21.13 -20.67
C LYS A 288 11.55 -20.36 -21.33
N LYS A 289 11.75 -19.05 -21.51
CA LYS A 289 10.88 -18.18 -22.32
C LYS A 289 11.70 -17.51 -23.41
N ASN A 290 11.37 -17.78 -24.67
CA ASN A 290 12.11 -17.27 -25.84
C ASN A 290 13.62 -17.56 -25.77
N GLY A 291 14.01 -18.74 -25.27
CA GLY A 291 15.41 -19.15 -25.09
C GLY A 291 16.10 -18.57 -23.85
N GLN A 292 15.50 -17.60 -23.17
CA GLN A 292 15.99 -17.04 -21.92
C GLN A 292 15.56 -17.90 -20.72
N THR A 293 16.47 -18.11 -19.76
CA THR A 293 16.13 -18.70 -18.46
C THR A 293 15.23 -17.75 -17.67
N ILE A 294 14.16 -18.29 -17.06
CA ILE A 294 13.27 -17.56 -16.15
C ILE A 294 12.93 -18.43 -14.92
N LEU A 295 12.36 -17.80 -13.91
CA LEU A 295 11.75 -18.50 -12.76
C LEU A 295 10.27 -18.78 -13.05
N SER A 296 9.79 -19.93 -12.62
CA SER A 296 8.40 -20.38 -12.73
C SER A 296 7.89 -20.87 -11.37
N ASP A 297 6.58 -20.79 -11.16
CA ASP A 297 5.87 -21.42 -10.02
C ASP A 297 5.37 -22.84 -10.33
N ALA A 298 5.58 -23.31 -11.56
CA ALA A 298 5.22 -24.64 -12.02
C ALA A 298 6.47 -25.43 -12.44
N GLY A 299 6.55 -26.68 -11.99
CA GLY A 299 7.60 -27.62 -12.35
C GLY A 299 7.58 -28.85 -11.45
N THR A 300 8.57 -29.73 -11.63
CA THR A 300 8.68 -31.00 -10.89
C THR A 300 9.82 -31.04 -9.89
N THR A 301 10.93 -30.35 -10.17
CA THR A 301 12.11 -30.27 -9.30
C THR A 301 12.42 -28.82 -8.98
N PRO A 302 12.14 -28.34 -7.75
CA PRO A 302 12.42 -26.97 -7.36
C PRO A 302 13.91 -26.65 -7.49
N ALA A 303 14.21 -25.49 -8.07
CA ALA A 303 15.57 -24.95 -8.11
C ALA A 303 15.97 -24.40 -6.74
N PHE A 304 15.02 -23.74 -6.06
CA PHE A 304 15.12 -23.23 -4.70
C PHE A 304 13.73 -22.83 -4.19
N TYR A 305 13.67 -22.31 -2.97
CA TYR A 305 12.46 -21.84 -2.32
C TYR A 305 12.62 -20.38 -1.87
N VAL A 306 11.51 -19.64 -1.93
CA VAL A 306 11.36 -18.28 -1.39
C VAL A 306 10.27 -18.27 -0.33
N TYR A 307 10.25 -17.30 0.57
CA TYR A 307 9.18 -17.18 1.56
C TYR A 307 7.92 -16.55 0.93
N ALA A 308 6.74 -17.01 1.34
CA ALA A 308 5.46 -16.47 0.87
C ALA A 308 5.11 -15.15 1.58
N GLU A 309 5.46 -15.05 2.86
CA GLU A 309 5.23 -13.88 3.71
C GLU A 309 6.49 -13.01 3.80
N PRO A 310 6.35 -11.69 4.07
CA PRO A 310 7.48 -10.80 4.29
C PRO A 310 8.14 -11.08 5.64
N VAL A 311 8.97 -12.12 5.69
CA VAL A 311 9.86 -12.43 6.82
C VAL A 311 10.68 -11.21 7.20
N LYS A 312 10.93 -11.04 8.50
CA LYS A 312 11.69 -9.90 9.01
C LYS A 312 13.01 -9.71 8.26
N ASN A 313 13.26 -8.48 7.78
CA ASN A 313 14.43 -8.10 6.97
C ASN A 313 14.54 -8.74 5.58
N SER A 314 13.55 -9.51 5.14
CA SER A 314 13.54 -10.08 3.80
C SER A 314 13.41 -9.02 2.71
N LYS A 315 13.78 -9.39 1.48
CA LYS A 315 13.65 -8.58 0.28
C LYS A 315 12.64 -9.23 -0.66
N PRO A 316 11.73 -8.46 -1.27
CA PRO A 316 10.86 -8.99 -2.31
C PRO A 316 11.66 -9.36 -3.55
N LEU A 317 11.39 -10.51 -4.15
CA LEU A 317 11.97 -10.94 -5.42
C LEU A 317 10.95 -10.74 -6.54
N TYR A 318 11.21 -9.79 -7.43
CA TYR A 318 10.32 -9.44 -8.53
C TYR A 318 10.73 -10.12 -9.84
N LEU A 319 9.74 -10.36 -10.71
CA LEU A 319 9.92 -10.47 -12.15
C LEU A 319 9.74 -9.10 -12.80
N ILE A 320 10.74 -8.64 -13.52
CA ILE A 320 10.65 -7.46 -14.38
C ILE A 320 10.91 -7.82 -15.84
N TYR A 321 10.44 -6.98 -16.76
CA TYR A 321 10.70 -7.07 -18.20
C TYR A 321 11.28 -5.74 -18.71
N GLU A 322 12.52 -5.77 -19.20
CA GLU A 322 13.18 -4.63 -19.82
C GLU A 322 12.77 -4.54 -21.29
N THR A 323 12.04 -3.48 -21.66
CA THR A 323 11.42 -3.38 -22.98
C THR A 323 12.43 -3.13 -24.11
N LYS A 324 13.55 -2.47 -23.78
CA LYS A 324 14.63 -2.18 -24.75
C LYS A 324 15.37 -3.44 -25.19
N THR A 325 15.73 -4.30 -24.24
CA THR A 325 16.48 -5.55 -24.50
C THR A 325 15.55 -6.74 -24.75
N LYS A 326 14.25 -6.60 -24.41
CA LYS A 326 13.23 -7.65 -24.46
C LYS A 326 13.54 -8.82 -23.54
N GLN A 327 14.19 -8.56 -22.41
CA GLN A 327 14.63 -9.57 -21.46
C GLN A 327 13.83 -9.54 -20.16
N TYR A 328 13.65 -10.72 -19.57
CA TYR A 328 13.07 -10.92 -18.25
C TYR A 328 14.17 -10.96 -17.18
N HIS A 329 13.95 -10.37 -16.02
CA HIS A 329 14.91 -10.46 -14.92
C HIS A 329 14.20 -10.72 -13.59
N ALA A 330 14.79 -11.60 -12.80
CA ALA A 330 14.55 -11.69 -11.37
C ALA A 330 15.41 -10.63 -10.66
N THR A 331 14.83 -9.84 -9.74
CA THR A 331 15.60 -8.83 -9.01
C THR A 331 14.90 -8.40 -7.71
N CYS A 332 15.68 -7.96 -6.72
CA CYS A 332 15.14 -7.29 -5.54
C CYS A 332 14.93 -5.79 -5.74
N ASP A 333 15.38 -5.24 -6.88
CA ASP A 333 15.27 -3.82 -7.22
C ASP A 333 14.38 -3.64 -8.47
N PRO A 334 13.07 -3.34 -8.29
CA PRO A 334 12.13 -3.25 -9.40
C PRO A 334 12.41 -2.05 -10.35
N TYR A 335 13.29 -1.12 -9.95
CA TYR A 335 13.66 0.06 -10.75
C TYR A 335 15.06 -0.05 -11.39
N ASN A 336 15.71 -1.23 -11.34
CA ASN A 336 17.12 -1.39 -11.69
C ASN A 336 17.46 -1.03 -13.16
N THR A 337 16.56 -1.42 -14.08
CA THR A 337 16.70 -1.21 -15.53
C THR A 337 16.12 0.13 -15.99
N MET A 338 15.46 0.88 -15.11
CA MET A 338 14.87 2.16 -15.48
C MET A 338 15.95 3.22 -15.70
N PRO A 339 15.85 4.01 -16.80
CA PRO A 339 16.65 5.20 -17.00
C PRO A 339 16.51 6.19 -15.84
N ARG A 340 17.57 6.99 -15.66
CA ARG A 340 17.65 7.98 -14.59
C ARG A 340 17.54 9.39 -15.19
N TYR A 341 16.59 10.17 -14.69
CA TYR A 341 16.23 11.50 -15.19
C TYR A 341 16.54 12.57 -14.15
N ASN A 342 16.81 13.81 -14.57
CA ASN A 342 16.92 14.92 -13.61
C ASN A 342 15.62 15.05 -12.82
N VAL A 343 15.73 15.14 -11.50
CA VAL A 343 14.59 15.53 -10.66
C VAL A 343 14.21 16.97 -11.01
N LEU A 344 12.91 17.22 -11.17
CA LEU A 344 12.39 18.55 -11.47
C LEU A 344 12.67 19.51 -10.32
N ASN A 345 13.09 20.73 -10.67
CA ASN A 345 13.38 21.82 -9.73
C ASN A 345 14.47 21.51 -8.68
N ASP A 346 15.26 20.44 -8.86
CA ASP A 346 16.32 20.08 -7.92
C ASP A 346 17.62 20.84 -8.22
N PRO A 347 18.05 21.78 -7.35
CA PRO A 347 19.30 22.54 -7.56
C PRO A 347 20.56 21.67 -7.49
N GLN A 348 20.47 20.47 -6.89
CA GLN A 348 21.59 19.53 -6.81
C GLN A 348 21.72 18.66 -8.06
N GLY A 349 20.76 18.73 -9.00
CA GLY A 349 20.77 17.94 -10.23
C GLY A 349 20.73 16.42 -9.98
N ARG A 350 20.12 15.97 -8.88
CA ARG A 350 19.99 14.54 -8.59
C ARG A 350 19.16 13.85 -9.67
N LYS A 351 19.37 12.54 -9.77
CA LYS A 351 18.72 11.71 -10.78
C LYS A 351 17.70 10.78 -10.14
N GLY A 352 16.45 10.88 -10.57
CA GLY A 352 15.33 10.03 -10.17
C GLY A 352 14.92 9.02 -11.24
N VAL A 353 13.95 8.18 -10.91
CA VAL A 353 13.32 7.22 -11.82
C VAL A 353 11.99 7.73 -12.34
N ARG A 354 11.60 7.30 -13.54
CA ARG A 354 10.25 7.45 -14.09
C ARG A 354 9.62 6.07 -14.27
N PRO A 355 8.86 5.58 -13.29
CA PRO A 355 8.24 4.26 -13.38
C PRO A 355 7.26 4.10 -14.56
N TYR A 356 6.75 5.21 -15.08
CA TYR A 356 5.81 5.29 -16.20
C TYR A 356 6.45 5.50 -17.59
N ASP A 357 7.78 5.50 -17.72
CA ASP A 357 8.44 5.74 -19.02
C ASP A 357 8.35 4.56 -20.00
N GLY A 358 7.84 3.41 -19.55
CA GLY A 358 7.68 2.20 -20.35
C GLY A 358 8.98 1.44 -20.63
N SER A 359 10.10 1.81 -20.01
CA SER A 359 11.38 1.11 -20.15
C SER A 359 11.41 -0.25 -19.43
N THR A 360 10.63 -0.37 -18.36
CA THR A 360 10.59 -1.55 -17.50
C THR A 360 9.16 -1.83 -17.09
N GLN A 361 8.70 -3.08 -17.25
CA GLN A 361 7.45 -3.55 -16.69
C GLN A 361 7.73 -4.38 -15.44
N ILE A 362 7.03 -4.11 -14.34
CA ILE A 362 7.11 -4.89 -13.11
C ILE A 362 5.93 -5.86 -13.13
N LEU A 363 6.22 -7.15 -13.29
CA LEU A 363 5.22 -8.13 -13.71
C LEU A 363 4.65 -8.96 -12.57
N LYS A 364 5.48 -9.35 -11.60
CA LYS A 364 5.10 -10.29 -10.54
C LYS A 364 6.04 -10.21 -9.35
N LEU A 365 5.53 -10.49 -8.16
CA LEU A 365 6.28 -10.85 -6.97
C LEU A 365 6.37 -12.39 -6.88
N TYR A 366 7.58 -12.95 -6.89
CA TYR A 366 7.78 -14.38 -6.69
C TYR A 366 7.64 -14.79 -5.21
N GLY A 367 8.02 -13.89 -4.30
CA GLY A 367 8.06 -14.11 -2.86
C GLY A 367 9.20 -13.30 -2.24
N PHE A 368 9.70 -13.78 -1.11
CA PHE A 368 10.68 -13.08 -0.29
C PHE A 368 11.97 -13.89 -0.13
N VAL A 369 13.10 -13.21 -0.25
CA VAL A 369 14.45 -13.77 -0.13
C VAL A 369 15.20 -13.05 0.98
N MET A 370 16.24 -13.67 1.54
CA MET A 370 16.95 -13.10 2.68
C MET A 370 18.26 -12.46 2.27
N PRO A 371 18.63 -11.29 2.81
CA PRO A 371 20.03 -10.88 2.86
C PRO A 371 20.83 -11.94 3.63
N SER A 372 22.00 -12.34 3.11
CA SER A 372 22.90 -13.31 3.76
C SER A 372 23.27 -12.91 5.19
N SER A 373 23.38 -11.60 5.45
CA SER A 373 23.66 -11.05 6.78
C SER A 373 22.52 -11.17 7.77
N ALA A 374 21.29 -11.43 7.30
CA ALA A 374 20.08 -11.54 8.12
C ALA A 374 19.48 -12.95 8.12
N ALA A 375 19.95 -13.85 7.24
CA ALA A 375 19.43 -15.21 7.11
C ALA A 375 19.77 -16.08 8.32
N ASN A 376 18.82 -16.92 8.75
CA ASN A 376 18.99 -17.84 9.84
C ASN A 376 20.04 -18.92 9.51
N ALA A 377 21.14 -18.93 10.27
CA ALA A 377 22.27 -19.84 10.08
C ALA A 377 21.92 -21.33 10.34
N GLY A 378 20.83 -21.62 11.05
CA GLY A 378 20.32 -22.98 11.27
C GLY A 378 19.58 -23.57 10.07
N LEU A 379 19.26 -22.75 9.07
CA LEU A 379 18.50 -23.14 7.88
C LEU A 379 19.41 -23.23 6.66
N LYS A 380 19.07 -24.13 5.73
CA LYS A 380 19.88 -24.36 4.53
C LYS A 380 19.61 -23.30 3.47
N HIS A 381 20.61 -22.46 3.26
CA HIS A 381 20.60 -21.36 2.31
C HIS A 381 21.70 -21.52 1.26
N THR A 382 21.49 -20.95 0.07
CA THR A 382 22.55 -20.74 -0.92
C THR A 382 22.41 -19.36 -1.56
N ALA A 383 23.50 -18.80 -2.07
CA ALA A 383 23.45 -17.54 -2.80
C ALA A 383 22.60 -17.71 -4.07
N ILE A 384 21.68 -16.80 -4.35
CA ILE A 384 20.81 -16.92 -5.53
C ILE A 384 21.61 -16.96 -6.85
N THR A 385 22.74 -16.25 -6.90
CA THR A 385 23.67 -16.22 -8.03
C THR A 385 24.43 -17.54 -8.25
N SER A 386 24.44 -18.44 -7.25
CA SER A 386 24.97 -19.80 -7.44
C SER A 386 24.01 -20.72 -8.18
N VAL A 387 22.71 -20.38 -8.17
CA VAL A 387 21.66 -21.14 -8.87
C VAL A 387 21.33 -20.49 -10.21
N LEU A 388 21.23 -19.16 -10.23
CA LEU A 388 20.99 -18.34 -11.43
C LEU A 388 22.33 -17.78 -11.91
N THR A 389 23.08 -18.60 -12.65
CA THR A 389 24.45 -18.30 -13.09
C THR A 389 24.53 -17.49 -14.38
N ASP A 390 23.40 -17.21 -15.01
CA ASP A 390 23.27 -16.35 -16.19
C ASP A 390 22.65 -14.99 -15.81
N ASN A 391 22.28 -14.17 -16.80
CA ASN A 391 21.67 -12.86 -16.57
C ASN A 391 20.19 -12.91 -16.15
N THR A 392 19.70 -14.05 -15.65
CA THR A 392 18.34 -14.18 -15.11
C THR A 392 18.19 -13.35 -13.84
N PHE A 393 19.20 -13.34 -12.96
CA PHE A 393 19.16 -12.53 -11.75
C PHE A 393 20.00 -11.27 -11.90
N PHE A 394 19.40 -10.11 -11.65
CA PHE A 394 20.11 -8.85 -11.57
C PHE A 394 20.25 -8.41 -10.12
N THR A 395 21.51 -8.39 -9.66
CA THR A 395 21.90 -7.61 -8.50
C THR A 395 21.64 -6.13 -8.81
N GLY A 396 20.76 -5.51 -8.03
CA GLY A 396 20.48 -4.09 -8.06
C GLY A 396 21.75 -3.25 -7.96
N LYS A 397 21.72 -2.08 -8.59
CA LYS A 397 22.84 -1.13 -8.60
C LYS A 397 23.06 -0.55 -7.19
N GLY A 398 23.87 -1.24 -6.39
CA GLY A 398 24.62 -0.67 -5.27
C GLY A 398 23.93 -0.59 -3.90
N LEU A 399 22.63 -0.82 -3.76
CA LEU A 399 21.91 -0.59 -2.49
C LEU A 399 21.17 -1.80 -1.89
N TYR A 400 20.92 -2.87 -2.67
CA TYR A 400 19.97 -3.92 -2.27
C TYR A 400 20.46 -5.37 -2.36
N ASP A 401 21.61 -5.64 -3.01
CA ASP A 401 21.89 -7.00 -3.50
C ASP A 401 23.28 -7.63 -3.26
N PRO A 402 24.23 -7.11 -2.46
CA PRO A 402 25.40 -7.92 -2.13
C PRO A 402 25.00 -9.06 -1.18
N GLY A 403 24.82 -10.26 -1.76
CA GLY A 403 24.67 -11.51 -1.03
C GLY A 403 23.24 -11.82 -0.59
N VAL A 404 22.27 -11.82 -1.50
CA VAL A 404 20.95 -12.41 -1.26
C VAL A 404 21.02 -13.93 -1.34
N VAL A 405 20.35 -14.61 -0.40
CA VAL A 405 20.27 -16.05 -0.31
C VAL A 405 18.83 -16.56 -0.42
N VAL A 406 18.71 -17.78 -0.93
CA VAL A 406 17.46 -18.51 -1.10
C VAL A 406 17.52 -19.83 -0.34
N ARG A 407 16.37 -20.37 0.05
CA ARG A 407 16.27 -21.65 0.74
C ARG A 407 16.48 -22.79 -0.24
N THR A 408 17.23 -23.82 0.17
CA THR A 408 17.42 -25.06 -0.64
C THR A 408 16.52 -26.21 -0.18
N THR A 409 15.71 -25.97 0.85
CA THR A 409 14.76 -26.92 1.42
C THR A 409 13.48 -26.17 1.78
N PRO A 410 12.30 -26.82 1.68
CA PRO A 410 11.06 -26.24 2.20
C PRO A 410 11.15 -26.11 3.73
N ASN A 411 10.22 -25.34 4.31
CA ASN A 411 9.97 -25.40 5.76
C ASN A 411 9.17 -26.64 6.14
#